data_AF-A0A0Q9PGT3-F1
#
_entry.id   AF-A0A0Q9PGT3-F1
#
_cell.length_a   1.000
_cell.length_b   1.000
_cell.length_c   1.000
_cell.angle_alpha   90.00
_cell.angle_beta   90.00
_cell.angle_gamma   90.00
#
_symmetry.space_group_name_H-M   'P 1'
#
loop_
_entity.id
_entity.type
_entity.pdbx_description
1 polymer ?
#
loop_
_entity_poly.entity_id
_entity_poly.type
_entity_poly.pdbx_seq_one_letter_code
_entity_poly.pdbx_strand_id
1 'polypeptide(L)'
;MTELTEPDDTPARPAPGWPQPGGQDITDPEVAQAVAGLFDLPGLPVEDHETVYNRLHDELLAALNSDPSGADAAQPGPAGGKA
;
A
#
# COMPACT_ATOMS: atom_id res chain seq x y z
N MET A 1 -29.70 37.77 1.76
CA MET A 1 -30.06 36.68 0.83
C MET A 1 -28.76 36.27 0.16
N THR A 2 -28.23 35.10 0.51
CA THR A 2 -27.06 34.54 -0.17
C THR A 2 -27.54 33.97 -1.49
N GLU A 3 -27.20 34.64 -2.59
CA GLU A 3 -27.43 34.11 -3.93
C GLU A 3 -26.55 32.86 -4.10
N LEU A 4 -27.20 31.72 -4.31
CA LEU A 4 -26.56 30.47 -4.66
C LEU A 4 -26.07 30.66 -6.09
N THR A 5 -24.75 30.79 -6.29
CA THR A 5 -24.16 30.85 -7.63
C THR A 5 -24.66 29.63 -8.40
N GLU A 6 -25.21 29.86 -9.60
CA GLU A 6 -25.67 28.79 -10.49
C GLU A 6 -24.51 27.81 -10.69
N PRO A 7 -24.77 26.49 -10.73
CA PRO A 7 -23.72 25.53 -11.02
C PRO A 7 -23.12 25.90 -12.37
N ASP A 8 -21.84 26.25 -12.36
CA ASP A 8 -21.06 26.54 -13.55
C ASP A 8 -21.25 25.37 -14.52
N ASP A 9 -21.92 25.62 -15.66
CA ASP A 9 -22.18 24.66 -16.74
C ASP A 9 -20.88 24.38 -17.51
N THR A 10 -19.72 24.39 -16.83
CA THR A 10 -18.50 23.86 -17.41
C THR A 10 -18.70 22.37 -17.60
N PRO A 11 -18.52 21.83 -18.83
CA PRO A 11 -18.47 20.40 -19.00
C PRO A 11 -17.40 19.86 -18.05
N ALA A 12 -17.81 18.98 -17.13
CA ALA A 12 -16.91 18.38 -16.15
C ALA A 12 -15.67 17.89 -16.90
N ARG A 13 -14.51 18.47 -16.56
CA ARG A 13 -13.24 18.04 -17.15
C ARG A 13 -13.18 16.52 -17.01
N PRO A 14 -12.90 15.76 -18.09
CA PRO A 14 -12.81 14.31 -17.97
C PRO A 14 -11.82 14.00 -16.85
N ALA A 15 -12.23 13.12 -15.93
CA ALA A 15 -11.38 12.71 -14.83
C ALA A 15 -10.03 12.29 -15.41
N PRO A 16 -8.89 12.78 -14.86
CA PRO A 16 -7.60 12.29 -15.29
C PRO A 16 -7.60 10.77 -15.22
N GLY A 17 -7.11 10.12 -16.28
CA GLY A 17 -7.01 8.66 -16.30
C GLY A 17 -6.16 8.17 -15.14
N TRP A 18 -6.47 6.96 -14.65
CA TRP A 18 -5.64 6.31 -13.64
C TRP A 18 -4.22 6.14 -14.15
N PRO A 19 -3.20 6.25 -13.27
CA PRO A 19 -1.84 5.88 -13.63
C PRO A 19 -1.83 4.43 -14.12
N GLN A 20 -0.98 4.15 -15.10
CA GLN A 20 -0.80 2.78 -15.56
C GLN A 20 -0.23 1.91 -14.43
N PRO A 21 -0.55 0.61 -14.41
CA PRO A 21 0.05 -0.33 -13.47
C PRO A 21 1.58 -0.17 -13.46
N GLY A 22 2.11 0.09 -12.27
CA GLY A 22 3.53 0.35 -12.00
C GLY A 22 4.12 -0.71 -11.07
N GLY A 23 5.21 -0.39 -10.38
CA GLY A 23 5.81 -1.28 -9.38
C GLY A 23 6.96 -2.15 -9.87
N GLN A 24 7.17 -2.22 -11.19
CA GLN A 24 8.31 -2.91 -11.82
C GLN A 24 9.68 -2.28 -11.52
N ASP A 25 9.71 -1.02 -11.07
CA ASP A 25 10.93 -0.33 -10.63
C ASP A 25 11.16 -0.44 -9.11
N ILE A 26 10.24 -1.07 -8.36
CA ILE A 26 10.39 -1.28 -6.91
C ILE A 26 11.30 -2.49 -6.70
N THR A 27 12.48 -2.26 -6.16
CA THR A 27 13.48 -3.30 -5.92
C THR A 27 13.22 -4.13 -4.67
N ASP A 28 12.46 -3.57 -3.73
CA ASP A 28 12.10 -4.24 -2.48
C ASP A 28 10.84 -5.12 -2.71
N PRO A 29 10.95 -6.44 -2.53
CA PRO A 29 9.84 -7.36 -2.81
C PRO A 29 8.66 -7.17 -1.85
N GLU A 30 8.88 -6.77 -0.60
CA GLU A 30 7.80 -6.54 0.37
C GLU A 30 7.03 -5.28 0.02
N VAL A 31 7.75 -4.21 -0.37
CA VAL A 31 7.13 -2.98 -0.85
C VAL A 31 6.40 -3.20 -2.18
N ALA A 32 6.99 -3.97 -3.10
CA ALA A 32 6.36 -4.28 -4.39
C ALA A 32 5.04 -5.05 -4.19
N GLN A 33 5.02 -6.00 -3.26
CA GLN A 33 3.83 -6.76 -2.90
C GLN A 33 2.75 -5.88 -2.27
N ALA A 34 3.13 -5.00 -1.33
CA ALA A 34 2.18 -4.09 -0.67
C ALA A 34 1.51 -3.12 -1.66
N VAL A 35 2.29 -2.59 -2.61
CA VAL A 35 1.80 -1.62 -3.62
C VAL A 35 0.91 -2.27 -4.68
N ALA A 36 1.00 -3.59 -4.90
CA ALA A 36 0.25 -4.30 -5.94
C ALA A 36 -1.27 -4.08 -5.83
N GLY A 37 -1.82 -4.01 -4.61
CA GLY A 37 -3.26 -3.81 -4.38
C GLY A 37 -3.79 -2.45 -4.86
N LEU A 38 -2.93 -1.45 -5.06
CA LEU A 38 -3.33 -0.15 -5.61
C LEU A 38 -3.76 -0.24 -7.08
N PHE A 39 -3.29 -1.25 -7.82
CA PHE A 39 -3.62 -1.41 -9.23
C PHE A 39 -5.03 -1.95 -9.47
N ASP A 40 -5.68 -2.48 -8.43
CA ASP A 40 -7.06 -2.95 -8.48
C ASP A 40 -8.08 -1.83 -8.17
N LEU A 41 -7.65 -0.69 -7.61
CA LEU A 41 -8.50 0.46 -7.28
C LEU A 41 -9.41 0.96 -8.41
N PRO A 42 -8.98 1.01 -9.68
CA PRO A 42 -9.85 1.45 -10.78
C PRO A 42 -11.08 0.55 -10.98
N GLY A 43 -11.01 -0.71 -10.54
CA GLY A 43 -12.10 -1.69 -10.60
C GLY A 43 -12.99 -1.73 -9.36
N LEU A 44 -12.63 -0.99 -8.30
CA LEU A 44 -13.34 -0.98 -7.02
C LEU A 44 -14.21 0.27 -6.87
N PRO A 45 -15.37 0.16 -6.20
CA PRO A 45 -16.14 1.35 -5.82
C PRO A 45 -15.34 2.20 -4.83
N VAL A 46 -15.55 3.51 -4.87
CA VAL A 46 -14.80 4.47 -4.03
C VAL A 46 -14.91 4.18 -2.54
N GLU A 47 -16.05 3.62 -2.12
CA GLU A 47 -16.31 3.20 -0.73
C GLU A 47 -15.31 2.14 -0.24
N ASP A 48 -14.79 1.30 -1.13
CA ASP A 48 -13.83 0.25 -0.81
C ASP A 48 -12.37 0.74 -0.85
N HIS A 49 -12.12 1.93 -1.40
CA HIS A 49 -10.74 2.44 -1.55
C HIS A 49 -10.07 2.65 -0.20
N GLU A 50 -10.82 3.09 0.82
CA GLU A 50 -10.31 3.24 2.19
C GLU A 50 -9.74 1.93 2.72
N THR A 51 -10.43 0.82 2.50
CA THR A 51 -9.98 -0.51 2.95
C THR A 51 -8.65 -0.90 2.31
N VAL A 52 -8.51 -0.62 1.01
CA VAL A 52 -7.25 -0.88 0.28
C VAL A 52 -6.10 -0.01 0.81
N TYR A 53 -6.35 1.29 1.07
CA TYR A 53 -5.32 2.17 1.62
C TYR A 53 -4.92 1.80 3.04
N ASN A 54 -5.88 1.43 3.90
CA ASN A 54 -5.58 0.98 5.26
C ASN A 54 -4.72 -0.28 5.24
N ARG A 55 -5.09 -1.26 4.41
CA ARG A 55 -4.31 -2.48 4.23
C ARG A 55 -2.89 -2.20 3.72
N LEU A 56 -2.73 -1.31 2.75
CA LEU A 56 -1.42 -0.88 2.26
C LEU A 56 -0.56 -0.33 3.41
N HIS A 57 -1.12 0.56 4.25
CA HIS A 57 -0.39 1.12 5.38
C HIS A 57 0.04 0.04 6.38
N ASP A 58 -0.84 -0.91 6.70
CA ASP A 58 -0.55 -2.01 7.61
C ASP A 58 0.54 -2.94 7.05
N GLU A 59 0.48 -3.28 5.76
CA GLU A 59 1.47 -4.13 5.08
C GLU A 59 2.85 -3.44 5.00
N LEU A 60 2.90 -2.15 4.66
CA LEU A 60 4.15 -1.38 4.67
C LEU A 60 4.73 -1.23 6.07
N LEU A 61 3.88 -1.02 7.07
CA LEU A 61 4.32 -0.95 8.46
C LEU A 61 4.84 -2.30 8.95
N ALA A 62 4.22 -3.41 8.54
CA ALA A 62 4.69 -4.76 8.85
C ALA A 62 6.05 -5.05 8.18
N ALA A 63 6.22 -4.69 6.91
CA ALA A 63 7.49 -4.83 6.20
C ALA A 63 8.60 -4.00 6.88
N LEU A 64 8.31 -2.74 7.24
CA LEU A 64 9.27 -1.87 7.92
C LEU A 64 9.71 -2.42 9.30
N ASN A 65 8.79 -3.05 10.02
CA ASN A 65 9.08 -3.65 11.33
C ASN A 65 9.68 -5.05 11.25
N SER A 66 9.73 -5.65 10.06
CA SER A 66 10.32 -6.96 9.85
C SER A 66 11.85 -6.82 9.84
N ASP A 67 12.51 -7.50 10.78
CA ASP A 67 13.98 -7.51 10.83
C ASP A 67 14.50 -8.44 9.71
N PRO A 68 15.36 -7.95 8.79
CA PRO A 68 15.89 -8.77 7.70
C PRO A 68 16.80 -9.92 8.20
N SER A 69 17.16 -9.94 9.48
CA SER A 69 17.99 -10.96 10.13
C SER A 69 17.18 -12.06 10.84
N GLY A 70 15.83 -11.99 10.81
CA GLY A 70 14.95 -12.92 11.53
C GLY A 70 14.89 -14.36 10.97
N ALA A 71 15.49 -14.64 9.81
CA ALA A 71 15.54 -15.99 9.25
C ALA A 71 16.61 -16.91 9.89
N ASP A 72 17.45 -16.40 10.80
CA ASP A 72 18.50 -17.18 11.48
C ASP A 72 18.16 -17.53 12.95
N ALA A 73 16.89 -17.53 13.33
CA ALA A 73 16.47 -17.95 14.67
C ALA A 73 15.96 -19.41 14.69
N ALA A 74 16.75 -20.37 14.22
CA ALA A 74 16.51 -21.79 14.46
C ALA A 74 17.78 -22.66 14.36
N GLN A 75 18.81 -22.39 15.16
CA GLN A 75 19.76 -23.44 15.53
C GLN A 75 19.71 -23.71 17.05
N PRO A 76 19.20 -24.89 17.48
CA PRO A 76 19.19 -25.26 18.88
C PRO A 76 20.53 -25.90 19.29
N GLY A 77 21.37 -25.13 20.01
CA GLY A 77 22.44 -25.63 20.92
C GLY A 77 23.64 -26.37 20.29
N PRO A 78 24.74 -26.57 21.04
CA PRO A 78 24.67 -27.23 22.34
C PRO A 78 25.36 -26.51 23.50
N ALA A 79 24.90 -26.90 24.69
CA ALA A 79 25.38 -26.52 26.00
C ALA A 79 26.89 -26.71 26.20
N GLY A 80 27.51 -25.75 26.89
CA GLY A 80 28.91 -25.82 27.29
C GLY A 80 29.22 -24.90 28.46
N GLY A 81 28.60 -25.13 29.61
CA GLY A 81 29.04 -24.53 30.86
C GLY A 81 30.33 -25.19 31.35
N LYS A 82 31.31 -24.39 31.76
CA LYS A 82 32.44 -24.65 32.68
C LYS A 82 33.24 -23.33 32.77
N ALA A 83 33.87 -22.92 33.87
CA ALA A 83 33.87 -23.24 35.30
C ALA A 83 34.58 -22.05 35.96
#